data_AF-X1A958-F1
#
_entry.id   AF-X1A958-F1
#
_cell.length_a   1.000
_cell.length_b   1.000
_cell.length_c   1.000
_cell.angle_alpha   90.00
_cell.angle_beta   90.00
_cell.angle_gamma   90.00
#
_symmetry.space_group_name_H-M   'P 1'
#
loop_
_entity.id
_entity.type
_entity.pdbx_description
1 polymer ?
#
loop_
_entity_poly.entity_id
_entity_poly.type
_entity_poly.pdbx_seq_one_letter_code
_entity_poly.pdbx_strand_id
1 'polypeptide(L)' 'TEKSKSDYQKFAKQMTDEVKAACEGAIKAGAKEIWIKDAHDTGRNIIAAELPQSIRLVRGWSEHPYSMV' A
#
# COMPACT_ATOMS: atom_id res chain seq x y z
N THR A 1 16.14 -12.49 7.39
CA THR A 1 15.04 -12.78 8.33
C THR A 1 13.75 -12.93 7.55
N GLU A 2 13.60 -14.05 6.84
CA GLU A 2 12.29 -14.38 6.26
C GLU A 2 11.52 -15.18 7.31
N LYS A 3 10.40 -14.62 7.77
CA LYS A 3 9.43 -15.35 8.60
C LYS A 3 8.77 -16.41 7.71
N SER A 4 8.23 -17.47 8.32
CA SER A 4 7.40 -18.43 7.59
C SER A 4 6.28 -17.72 6.86
N LYS A 5 5.95 -18.19 5.64
CA LYS A 5 4.87 -17.64 4.80
C LYS A 5 3.50 -17.56 5.51
N SER A 6 3.32 -18.28 6.62
CA SER A 6 2.09 -18.26 7.44
C SER A 6 1.72 -16.87 7.93
N ASP A 7 2.70 -16.06 8.31
CA ASP A 7 2.43 -14.79 8.97
C ASP A 7 2.24 -13.64 7.99
N TYR A 8 2.63 -13.86 6.72
CA TYR A 8 2.58 -12.84 5.68
C TYR A 8 1.19 -12.22 5.56
N GLN A 9 0.13 -13.05 5.54
CA GLN A 9 -1.24 -12.55 5.39
C GLN A 9 -1.65 -11.63 6.55
N LYS A 10 -1.24 -11.96 7.77
CA LYS A 10 -1.51 -11.12 8.96
C LYS A 10 -0.83 -9.77 8.83
N PHE A 11 0.45 -9.74 8.44
CA PHE A 11 1.20 -8.50 8.32
C PHE A 11 0.82 -7.68 7.08
N ALA A 12 0.47 -8.32 5.96
CA ALA A 12 -0.07 -7.65 4.78
C ALA A 12 -1.43 -6.98 5.06
N LYS A 13 -2.29 -7.66 5.86
CA LYS A 13 -3.53 -7.06 6.37
C LYS A 13 -3.25 -5.85 7.24
N GLN A 14 -2.34 -5.96 8.21
CA GLN A 14 -1.94 -4.84 9.07
C GLN A 14 -1.40 -3.66 8.24
N MET A 15 -0.48 -3.91 7.30
CA MET A 15 0.06 -2.90 6.38
C MET A 15 -1.07 -2.21 5.59
N THR A 16 -2.06 -2.98 5.12
CA THR A 16 -3.21 -2.43 4.41
C THR A 16 -4.06 -1.53 5.30
N ASP A 17 -4.30 -1.92 6.55
CA ASP A 17 -5.08 -1.14 7.52
C ASP A 17 -4.38 0.19 7.87
N GLU A 18 -3.06 0.17 8.01
CA GLU A 18 -2.25 1.37 8.25
C GLU A 18 -2.31 2.34 7.05
N VAL A 19 -2.17 1.82 5.83
CA VAL A 19 -2.31 2.62 4.59
C VAL A 19 -3.73 3.18 4.45
N LYS A 20 -4.75 2.38 4.76
CA LYS A 20 -6.15 2.80 4.72
C LYS A 20 -6.39 3.95 5.70
N ALA A 21 -5.92 3.84 6.94
CA ALA A 21 -6.07 4.89 7.94
C ALA A 21 -5.40 6.20 7.50
N ALA A 22 -4.21 6.13 6.89
CA ALA A 22 -3.53 7.28 6.31
C ALA A 22 -4.34 7.92 5.18
N CYS A 23 -4.92 7.11 4.28
CA CYS A 23 -5.79 7.60 3.21
C CYS A 23 -7.04 8.29 3.76
N GLU A 24 -7.71 7.71 4.74
CA GLU A 24 -8.87 8.32 5.39
C GLU A 24 -8.53 9.64 6.07
N GLY A 25 -7.36 9.72 6.72
CA GLY A 25 -6.84 10.97 7.28
C GLY A 25 -6.62 12.05 6.22
N ALA A 26 -5.95 11.69 5.11
CA ALA A 26 -5.71 12.60 4.00
C ALA A 26 -7.01 13.09 3.33
N ILE A 27 -7.98 12.19 3.14
CA ILE A 27 -9.31 12.53 2.61
C ILE A 27 -10.02 13.51 3.54
N LYS A 28 -10.04 13.24 4.86
CA LYS A 28 -10.62 14.15 5.86
C LYS A 28 -9.94 15.52 5.88
N ALA A 29 -8.63 15.56 5.63
CA ALA A 29 -7.86 16.80 5.51
C ALA A 29 -8.10 17.56 4.18
N GLY A 30 -8.90 17.02 3.26
CA GLY A 30 -9.27 17.68 2.02
C GLY A 30 -8.39 17.35 0.81
N ALA A 31 -7.55 16.30 0.89
CA ALA A 31 -6.78 15.81 -0.25
C ALA A 31 -7.71 15.49 -1.44
N LYS A 32 -7.34 15.97 -2.62
CA LYS A 32 -8.13 15.78 -3.86
C LYS A 32 -7.71 14.55 -4.65
N GLU A 33 -6.48 14.11 -4.46
CA GLU A 33 -5.91 12.96 -5.13
C GLU A 33 -4.90 12.27 -4.20
N ILE A 34 -4.91 10.94 -4.20
CA ILE A 34 -4.01 10.12 -3.40
C ILE A 34 -3.47 9.00 -4.28
N TRP A 35 -2.16 8.99 -4.44
CA TRP A 35 -1.41 7.90 -5.07
C TRP A 35 -0.67 7.12 -4.01
N ILE A 36 -0.70 5.79 -4.13
CA ILE A 36 -0.04 4.86 -3.22
C ILE A 36 0.91 4.02 -4.05
N LYS A 37 2.18 3.98 -3.65
CA LYS A 37 3.18 3.06 -4.20
C LYS A 37 3.42 1.95 -3.19
N ASP A 38 3.05 0.72 -3.56
CA ASP A 38 3.50 -0.44 -2.79
C ASP A 38 4.97 -0.71 -3.15
N ALA A 39 5.85 -0.24 -2.28
CA ALA A 39 7.29 -0.29 -2.45
C ALA A 39 7.94 -1.34 -1.53
N HIS A 40 7.24 -2.43 -1.21
CA HIS A 40 7.81 -3.51 -0.40
C HIS A 40 7.96 -4.78 -1.22
N ASP A 41 9.14 -5.41 -1.18
CA ASP A 41 9.39 -6.72 -1.81
C ASP A 41 8.88 -6.82 -3.27
N THR A 42 7.78 -7.53 -3.55
CA THR A 42 7.23 -7.63 -4.92
C THR A 42 6.36 -6.45 -5.37
N GLY A 43 6.12 -5.47 -4.49
CA GLY A 43 5.21 -4.34 -4.70
C GLY A 43 3.75 -4.76 -4.85
N ARG A 44 3.34 -5.88 -4.25
CA ARG A 44 1.99 -6.48 -4.41
C ARG A 44 1.38 -6.95 -3.09
N ASN A 45 1.76 -6.33 -1.98
CA ASN A 45 1.40 -6.70 -0.61
C ASN A 45 0.11 -6.06 -0.12
N ILE A 46 -0.18 -4.84 -0.56
CA ILE A 46 -1.40 -4.11 -0.18
C ILE A 46 -2.64 -4.77 -0.80
N ILE A 47 -3.67 -5.00 0.03
CA ILE A 47 -4.95 -5.56 -0.39
C ILE A 47 -5.83 -4.45 -0.97
N ALA A 48 -5.73 -4.25 -2.28
CA ALA A 48 -6.39 -3.15 -2.99
C ALA A 48 -7.91 -3.04 -2.74
N ALA A 49 -8.57 -4.18 -2.53
CA ALA A 49 -10.02 -4.25 -2.28
C ALA A 49 -10.46 -3.59 -0.96
N GLU A 50 -9.54 -3.40 -0.01
CA GLU A 50 -9.86 -2.82 1.30
C GLU A 50 -9.65 -1.30 1.37
N LEU A 51 -9.02 -0.72 0.34
CA LEU A 51 -8.71 0.71 0.26
C LEU A 51 -9.92 1.53 -0.25
N PRO A 52 -9.98 2.84 0.06
CA PRO A 52 -11.04 3.71 -0.46
C PRO A 52 -11.03 3.75 -1.99
N GLN A 53 -12.20 3.79 -2.64
CA GLN A 53 -12.30 3.82 -4.12
C GLN A 53 -11.67 5.05 -4.78
N SER A 54 -11.44 6.13 -4.01
CA SER A 54 -10.89 7.40 -4.52
C SER A 54 -9.36 7.43 -4.60
N ILE A 55 -8.65 6.34 -4.27
CA ILE A 55 -7.18 6.28 -4.34
C ILE A 55 -6.69 5.57 -5.61
N ARG A 56 -5.42 5.78 -5.95
CA ARG A 56 -4.73 5.10 -7.06
C ARG A 56 -3.55 4.30 -6.53
N LEU A 57 -3.56 2.98 -6.73
CA LEU A 57 -2.50 2.08 -6.27
C LEU A 57 -1.58 1.67 -7.42
N VAL A 58 -0.29 1.95 -7.27
CA VAL A 58 0.79 1.46 -8.15
C VAL A 58 1.34 0.18 -7.57
N ARG A 59 1.25 -0.90 -8.35
CA ARG A 59 1.75 -2.23 -7.98
C ARG A 59 2.95 -2.62 -8.84
N GLY A 60 3.89 -3.33 -8.23
CA GLY A 60 5.14 -3.76 -8.86
C GLY A 60 6.17 -2.63 -9.02
N TRP A 61 7.39 -3.01 -9.38
CA TRP A 61 8.47 -2.09 -9.66
C TRP A 61 8.41 -1.57 -11.09
N SER A 62 8.71 -0.30 -11.27
CA SER A 62 8.89 0.31 -12.60
C SER A 62 10.29 0.06 -13.17
N GLU A 63 11.19 -0.53 -12.37
CA GLU A 63 12.63 -0.66 -12.65
C GLU A 63 13.33 0.69 -12.93
N HIS A 64 12.64 1.79 -12.64
CA HIS A 64 13.17 3.14 -12.74
C HIS A 64 14.17 3.39 -11.60
N PRO A 65 15.23 4.22 -11.80
CA PRO A 65 16.19 4.58 -10.75
C PRO A 65 15.57 5.15 -9.47
N TYR A 66 14.31 5.61 -9.52
CA TYR A 66 13.58 6.14 -8.37
C TYR A 66 12.96 5.06 -7.46
N SER A 67 13.04 3.78 -7.84
CA SER A 67 12.74 2.60 -7.00
C SER A 67 11.45 2.75 -6.17
N MET A 68 11.57 3.19 -4.91
CA MET A 68 10.48 3.34 -3.95
C MET A 68 9.53 4.50 -4.27
N VAL A 69 9.90 5.37 -5.21
CA VAL A 69 9.21 6.61 -5.60
C VAL A 69 8.65 6.48 -7.01
#